data_AF-A0A920S544-F1
#
_entry.id   AF-A0A920S544-F1
#
_cell.length_a   1.000
_cell.length_b   1.000
_cell.length_c   1.000
_cell.angle_alpha   90.00
_cell.angle_beta   90.00
_cell.angle_gamma   90.00
#
_symmetry.space_group_name_H-M   'P 1'
#
loop_
_entity.id
_entity.type
_entity.pdbx_description
1 polymer ?
#
loop_
_entity_poly.entity_id
_entity_poly.type
_entity_poly.pdbx_seq_one_letter_code
_entity_poly.pdbx_strand_id
1 'polypeptide(L)' 'MSTPVLNPPQTAILGMHKIQDRPVVEDGEVVVRPMMYLALSYDHRLIEARRRFDFSSRLKA' A
#
# COMPACT_ATOMS: atom_id res chain seq x y z
N MET A 1 3.09 11.59 2.31
CA MET A 1 3.14 10.32 1.57
C MET A 1 4.19 10.47 0.49
N SER A 2 5.07 9.49 0.33
CA SER A 2 6.06 9.48 -0.76
C SER A 2 5.59 8.57 -1.89
N THR A 3 6.10 8.83 -3.10
CA THR A 3 5.96 7.94 -4.25
C THR A 3 7.30 7.20 -4.42
N PRO A 4 7.36 5.90 -4.10
CA PRO A 4 8.58 5.11 -4.29
C PRO A 4 9.03 5.13 -5.76
N VAL A 5 10.32 5.30 -6.01
CA VAL A 5 10.88 5.29 -7.37
C VAL A 5 11.35 3.86 -7.68
N LEU A 6 10.99 3.35 -8.87
CA LEU A 6 11.47 2.05 -9.31
C LEU A 6 12.99 2.07 -9.42
N ASN A 7 13.62 1.00 -8.96
CA ASN A 7 15.05 0.79 -9.13
C ASN A 7 15.24 -0.29 -10.21
N PRO A 8 15.58 0.05 -11.46
CA PRO A 8 15.81 -0.96 -12.50
C PRO A 8 16.91 -1.95 -12.06
N PRO A 9 16.78 -3.25 -12.35
CA PRO A 9 15.80 -3.88 -13.26
C PRO A 9 14.47 -4.29 -12.58
N GLN A 10 14.20 -3.89 -11.34
CA GLN A 10 12.96 -4.28 -10.65
C GLN A 10 11.71 -3.65 -11.29
N THR A 11 10.63 -4.44 -11.37
CA THR A 11 9.37 -4.05 -12.03
C THR A 11 8.34 -3.44 -11.09
N ALA A 12 8.54 -3.57 -9.78
CA ALA A 12 7.71 -2.99 -8.74
C ALA A 12 8.52 -2.73 -7.46
N ILE A 13 8.06 -1.77 -6.65
CA ILE A 13 8.64 -1.45 -5.35
C ILE A 13 7.52 -1.08 -4.35
N LEU A 14 7.62 -1.62 -3.14
CA LEU A 14 6.69 -1.36 -2.05
C LEU A 14 7.31 -0.36 -1.05
N GLY A 15 6.70 0.81 -0.94
CA GLY A 15 7.01 1.81 0.07
C GLY A 15 6.20 1.59 1.34
N MET A 16 6.89 1.36 2.45
CA MET A 16 6.32 1.28 3.80
C MET A 16 6.49 2.62 4.51
N HIS A 17 5.40 3.17 5.03
CA HIS A 17 5.43 4.39 5.83
C HIS A 17 5.40 4.08 7.33
N LYS A 18 5.71 5.08 8.14
CA LYS A 18 5.65 4.99 9.60
C LYS A 18 4.28 4.49 10.08
N ILE A 19 4.28 3.61 11.08
CA ILE A 19 3.09 3.21 11.83
C ILE A 19 2.72 4.35 12.78
N GLN A 20 1.45 4.73 12.77
CA GLN A 20 0.91 5.76 13.65
C GLN A 20 -0.52 5.42 14.04
N ASP A 21 -0.90 5.82 15.25
CA ASP A 21 -2.27 5.63 15.73
C ASP A 21 -3.24 6.51 14.96
N ARG A 22 -4.34 5.91 14.52
CA ARG A 22 -5.39 6.59 13.75
C ARG A 22 -6.76 6.13 14.19
N PRO A 23 -7.75 7.04 14.23
CA PRO A 23 -9.14 6.66 14.38
C PRO A 23 -9.61 5.94 13.10
N VAL A 24 -10.23 4.78 13.27
CA VAL A 24 -10.89 4.02 12.21
C VAL A 24 -12.28 3.60 12.68
N VAL A 25 -13.20 3.38 11.74
CA VAL A 25 -14.53 2.86 12.05
C VAL A 25 -14.49 1.34 11.94
N GLU A 26 -14.82 0.65 13.02
CA GLU A 26 -14.95 -0.81 13.10
C GLU A 26 -16.30 -1.10 13.74
N ASP A 27 -17.14 -1.89 13.05
CA ASP A 27 -18.51 -2.22 13.49
C ASP A 27 -19.40 -1.02 13.88
N GLY A 28 -19.16 0.14 13.27
CA GLY A 28 -19.93 1.37 13.53
C GLY A 28 -19.37 2.27 14.63
N GLU A 29 -18.34 1.82 15.34
CA GLU A 29 -17.69 2.57 16.41
C GLU A 29 -16.33 3.13 15.97
N VAL A 30 -15.95 4.29 16.51
CA VAL A 30 -14.63 4.88 16.26
C VAL A 30 -13.62 4.31 17.25
N VAL A 31 -12.69 3.50 16.74
CA VAL A 31 -11.62 2.88 17.53
C VAL A 31 -10.25 3.38 17.07
N VAL A 32 -9.29 3.49 17.99
CA VAL A 32 -7.91 3.85 17.66
C VAL A 32 -7.13 2.59 17.30
N ARG A 33 -6.49 2.58 16.12
CA ARG A 33 -5.66 1.45 15.66
C ARG A 33 -4.29 1.93 15.18
N PRO A 34 -3.22 1.16 15.39
CA PRO A 34 -1.93 1.41 14.77
C PRO A 34 -2.04 1.12 13.26
N MET A 35 -1.92 2.16 12.44
CA MET A 35 -2.11 2.07 10.99
C MET A 35 -0.86 2.54 10.25
N MET A 36 -0.61 1.95 9.08
CA MET A 36 0.45 2.39 8.16
C MET A 36 -0.08 2.57 6.74
N TYR A 37 0.53 3.48 5.99
CA TYR A 37 0.29 3.58 4.55
C TYR A 37 1.29 2.74 3.77
N LEU A 38 0.76 1.96 2.83
CA LEU A 38 1.53 1.24 1.83
C LEU A 38 1.39 1.96 0.48
N ALA A 39 2.51 2.20 -0.19
CA ALA A 39 2.55 2.75 -1.55
C ALA A 39 3.21 1.73 -2.47
N LEU A 40 2.55 1.35 -3.56
CA LEU A 40 3.08 0.39 -4.53
C LEU A 40 3.28 1.08 -5.88
N SER A 41 4.54 1.28 -6.24
CA SER A 41 4.97 1.74 -7.56
C SER A 41 5.33 0.55 -8.43
N TYR A 42 5.01 0.61 -9.72
CA TYR A 42 5.15 -0.51 -10.64
C TYR A 42 5.25 -0.02 -12.08
N ASP A 43 5.90 -0.80 -12.94
CA ASP A 43 5.96 -0.53 -14.36
C ASP A 43 4.68 -1.02 -15.04
N HIS A 44 3.83 -0.08 -15.44
CA HIS A 44 2.57 -0.34 -16.14
C HIS A 44 2.73 -1.02 -17.50
N ARG A 45 3.93 -0.97 -18.09
CA ARG A 45 4.21 -1.67 -19.36
C ARG A 45 4.29 -3.19 -19.16
N LEU A 46 4.58 -3.63 -17.94
CA LEU A 46 4.80 -5.04 -17.60
C LEU A 46 3.72 -5.60 -16.68
N ILE A 47 3.10 -4.74 -15.85
CA ILE A 47 2.10 -5.15 -14.86
C ILE A 47 0.80 -4.39 -15.12
N GLU A 48 -0.27 -5.15 -15.35
CA GLU A 48 -1.63 -4.62 -15.49
C GLU A 48 -2.17 -4.07 -14.14
N ALA A 49 -2.96 -2.99 -14.22
CA ALA A 49 -3.53 -2.32 -13.04
C ALA A 49 -4.31 -3.27 -12.12
N ARG A 50 -5.10 -4.21 -12.68
CA ARG A 50 -5.87 -5.18 -11.89
C ARG A 50 -4.99 -6.03 -10.99
N ARG A 51 -3.91 -6.60 -11.56
CA ARG A 51 -2.96 -7.45 -10.82
C ARG A 51 -2.30 -6.71 -9.67
N ARG A 52 -2.03 -5.42 -9.84
CA ARG A 52 -1.49 -4.58 -8.75
C ARG A 52 -2.47 -4.41 -7.60
N PHE A 53 -3.73 -4.08 -7.90
CA PHE A 53 -4.73 -3.88 -6.86
C PHE A 53 -4.95 -5.17 -6.06
N ASP A 54 -5.05 -6.31 -6.75
CA ASP A 54 -5.18 -7.62 -6.10
C ASP A 54 -3.98 -7.92 -5.19
N PHE A 55 -2.76 -7.65 -5.65
CA PHE A 55 -1.55 -7.81 -4.84
C PHE A 55 -1.53 -6.90 -3.61
N SER A 56 -1.85 -5.62 -3.78
CA SER A 56 -1.90 -4.68 -2.65
C SER A 56 -2.98 -5.04 -1.63
N SER A 57 -4.11 -5.60 -2.06
CA SER A 57 -5.16 -6.05 -1.16
C SER A 57 -4.74 -7.30 -0.38
N ARG A 58 -4.04 -8.24 -1.02
CA ARG A 58 -3.48 -9.43 -0.34
C ARG A 58 -2.45 -9.08 0.75
N LEU A 59 -1.71 -7.99 0.59
CA LEU A 59 -0.76 -7.51 1.60
C LEU A 59 -1.42 -6.78 2.78
N LYS A 60 -2.66 -6.31 2.60
CA LYS A 60 -3.43 -5.59 3.64
C LYS A 60 -4.32 -6.54 4.45
N ALA A 61 -4.67 -7.70 3.89
CA ALA A 61 -5.39 -8.77 4.57
C ALA A 61 -4.46 -9.47 5.58
#